data_AF-A5A9N8-F1
#
_entry.id   AF-A5A9N8-F1
#
_cell.length_a   1.000
_cell.length_b   1.000
_cell.length_c   1.000
_cell.angle_alpha   90.00
_cell.angle_beta   90.00
_cell.angle_gamma   90.00
#
_symmetry.space_group_name_H-M   'P 1'
#
loop_
_entity.id
_entity.type
_entity.pdbx_description
1 polymer ?
#
loop_
_entity_poly.entity_id
_entity_poly.type
_entity_poly.pdbx_seq_one_letter_code
_entity_poly.pdbx_strand_id
1 'polypeptide(L)'
;TDTAHFLTLCPQAQLYCFEPDPRAIARFKKKLGPHLDKVKLLEIAISERNGTIDFHPSNADGDAKEWDLSGSIRRPKNHLTEYDWVRFDRPFSVETRRLDDWCSEAGLNTVDFIWMDV
;
A
#
# COMPACT_ATOMS: atom_id res chain seq x y z
N THR A 1 -10.46 5.27 -5.34
CA THR A 1 -9.22 5.35 -4.58
C THR A 1 -8.99 6.82 -4.42
N ASP A 2 -8.50 7.26 -3.27
CA ASP A 2 -8.26 8.68 -3.00
C ASP A 2 -7.31 9.28 -4.04
N THR A 3 -6.42 8.47 -4.61
CA THR A 3 -5.62 8.79 -5.80
C THR A 3 -6.43 9.44 -6.93
N ALA A 4 -7.61 8.91 -7.27
CA ALA A 4 -8.44 9.48 -8.34
C ALA A 4 -9.02 10.85 -7.95
N HIS A 5 -9.31 11.05 -6.66
CA HIS A 5 -9.74 12.35 -6.15
C HIS A 5 -8.58 13.35 -6.18
N PHE A 6 -7.38 12.95 -5.79
CA PHE A 6 -6.18 13.81 -5.87
C PHE A 6 -5.87 14.20 -7.32
N LEU A 7 -5.95 13.28 -8.28
CA LEU A 7 -5.77 13.62 -9.70
C LEU A 7 -6.84 14.58 -10.24
N THR A 8 -8.02 14.61 -9.63
CA THR A 8 -9.11 15.54 -9.99
C THR A 8 -8.89 16.91 -9.38
N LEU A 9 -8.54 16.95 -8.09
CA LEU A 9 -8.33 18.18 -7.31
C LEU A 9 -7.01 18.88 -7.67
N CYS A 10 -5.98 18.11 -7.98
CA CYS A 10 -4.64 18.59 -8.31
C CYS A 10 -4.12 17.89 -9.58
N PRO A 11 -4.64 18.24 -10.78
CA PRO A 11 -4.29 17.53 -12.02
C PRO A 11 -2.81 17.62 -12.43
N GLN A 12 -2.06 18.56 -11.85
CA GLN A 12 -0.63 18.77 -12.09
C GLN A 12 0.25 18.12 -11.02
N ALA A 13 -0.33 17.47 -10.02
CA ALA A 13 0.44 16.83 -8.95
C ALA A 13 1.25 15.65 -9.49
N GLN A 14 2.48 15.51 -9.00
CA GLN A 14 3.26 14.30 -9.17
C GLN A 14 2.87 13.32 -8.06
N LEU A 15 2.17 12.26 -8.41
CA LEU A 15 1.62 11.33 -7.43
C LEU A 15 2.42 10.03 -7.40
N TYR A 16 2.97 9.72 -6.22
CA TYR A 16 3.70 8.49 -5.95
C TYR A 16 2.90 7.65 -4.96
N CYS A 17 2.58 6.42 -5.33
CA CYS A 17 1.75 5.51 -4.54
C CYS A 17 2.59 4.29 -4.15
N PHE A 18 2.48 3.84 -2.91
CA PHE A 18 3.18 2.66 -2.39
C PHE A 18 2.16 1.65 -1.92
N GLU A 19 2.25 0.41 -2.39
CA GLU A 19 1.38 -0.68 -1.96
C GLU A 19 2.12 -2.02 -2.13
N PRO A 20 2.33 -2.81 -1.07
CA PRO A 20 2.95 -4.12 -1.19
C PRO A 20 1.99 -5.29 -1.53
N ASP A 21 0.67 -5.16 -1.31
CA ASP A 21 -0.27 -6.27 -1.55
C ASP A 21 -0.64 -6.37 -3.04
N PRO A 22 -0.29 -7.48 -3.74
CA PRO A 22 -0.59 -7.64 -5.16
C PRO A 22 -2.09 -7.63 -5.47
N ARG A 23 -2.95 -7.99 -4.52
CA ARG A 23 -4.41 -7.94 -4.68
C ARG A 23 -4.90 -6.50 -4.72
N ALA A 24 -4.44 -5.68 -3.77
CA ALA A 24 -4.74 -4.26 -3.71
C ALA A 24 -4.19 -3.54 -4.95
N ILE A 25 -2.96 -3.84 -5.36
CA ILE A 25 -2.35 -3.35 -6.61
C ILE A 25 -3.22 -3.67 -7.83
N ALA A 26 -3.69 -4.91 -7.97
CA ALA A 26 -4.51 -5.31 -9.11
C ALA A 26 -5.82 -4.50 -9.17
N ARG A 27 -6.50 -4.31 -8.02
CA ARG A 27 -7.71 -3.49 -7.94
C ARG A 27 -7.43 -2.01 -8.16
N PHE A 28 -6.31 -1.50 -7.65
CA PHE A 28 -5.85 -0.13 -7.86
C PHE A 28 -5.66 0.17 -9.35
N LYS A 29 -4.88 -0.67 -10.06
CA LYS A 29 -4.64 -0.55 -11.50
C LYS A 29 -5.96 -0.59 -12.29
N LYS A 30 -6.84 -1.54 -11.97
CA LYS A 30 -8.17 -1.65 -12.60
C LYS A 30 -9.03 -0.39 -12.36
N LYS A 31 -9.00 0.17 -11.15
CA LYS A 31 -9.82 1.33 -10.78
C LYS A 31 -9.33 2.63 -11.40
N LEU A 32 -8.01 2.80 -11.57
CA LEU A 32 -7.46 3.98 -12.26
C LEU A 32 -7.59 3.90 -13.78
N GLY A 33 -7.49 2.69 -14.35
CA GLY A 33 -7.63 2.49 -15.79
C GLY A 33 -6.74 3.45 -16.59
N PRO A 34 -7.30 4.29 -17.50
CA PRO A 34 -6.52 5.25 -18.28
C PRO A 34 -5.73 6.28 -17.48
N HIS A 35 -6.07 6.50 -16.20
CA HIS A 35 -5.34 7.44 -15.34
C HIS A 35 -4.09 6.84 -14.70
N LEU A 36 -3.80 5.55 -14.93
CA LEU A 36 -2.62 4.91 -14.36
C LEU A 36 -1.32 5.58 -14.80
N ASP A 37 -1.26 6.11 -16.04
CA ASP A 37 -0.10 6.83 -16.56
C ASP A 37 0.18 8.17 -15.86
N LYS A 38 -0.75 8.66 -15.03
CA LYS A 38 -0.60 9.90 -14.26
C LYS A 38 0.00 9.68 -12.87
N VAL A 39 0.29 8.43 -12.49
CA VAL A 39 0.81 8.09 -11.16
C VAL A 39 2.01 7.15 -11.28
N LYS A 40 2.95 7.25 -10.35
CA LYS A 40 4.01 6.25 -10.19
C LYS A 40 3.65 5.33 -9.04
N LEU A 41 3.19 4.12 -9.38
CA LEU A 41 2.95 3.06 -8.41
C LEU A 41 4.24 2.29 -8.13
N LEU A 42 4.58 2.14 -6.86
CA LEU A 42 5.68 1.33 -6.37
C LEU A 42 5.13 0.16 -5.56
N GLU A 43 5.45 -1.05 -6.00
CA GLU A 43 4.97 -2.31 -5.43
C GLU A 43 5.87 -2.75 -4.25
N ILE A 44 6.07 -1.83 -3.30
CA ILE A 44 6.96 -1.98 -2.14
C ILE A 44 6.25 -1.48 -0.88
N ALA A 45 6.71 -1.93 0.29
CA ALA A 45 6.29 -1.38 1.57
C ALA A 45 7.22 -0.24 2.02
N ILE A 46 6.64 0.82 2.60
CA ILE A 46 7.43 1.81 3.35
C ILE A 46 7.67 1.28 4.76
N SER A 47 8.93 1.30 5.21
CA SER A 47 9.39 0.74 6.49
C SER A 47 10.50 1.59 7.10
N GLU A 48 10.86 1.29 8.36
CA GLU A 48 12.04 1.85 9.03
C GLU A 48 13.39 1.38 8.45
N ARG A 49 13.39 0.40 7.52
CA ARG A 49 14.61 -0.13 6.90
C ARG A 49 14.42 -0.53 5.45
N ASN A 50 15.51 -0.48 4.68
CA ASN A 50 15.58 -1.04 3.34
C ASN A 50 15.83 -2.55 3.40
N GLY A 51 15.35 -3.28 2.38
CA GLY A 51 15.59 -4.71 2.24
C GLY A 51 14.31 -5.47 1.95
N THR A 52 14.09 -6.57 2.66
CA THR A 52 12.86 -7.35 2.57
C THR A 52 12.28 -7.61 3.95
N ILE A 53 10.95 -7.75 4.01
CA ILE A 53 10.21 -8.12 5.22
C ILE A 53 9.04 -9.02 4.87
N ASP A 54 8.60 -9.82 5.83
CA ASP A 54 7.33 -10.56 5.71
C ASP A 54 6.17 -9.57 5.79
N PHE A 55 5.38 -9.51 4.73
CA PHE A 55 4.05 -8.90 4.74
C PHE A 55 3.03 -9.94 5.18
N HIS A 56 2.19 -9.57 6.16
CA HIS A 56 1.08 -10.38 6.65
C HIS A 56 -0.21 -9.88 6.00
N PRO A 57 -0.64 -10.44 4.86
CA PRO A 57 -1.90 -10.03 4.24
C PRO A 57 -3.07 -10.41 5.15
N SER A 58 -3.99 -9.47 5.37
CA SER A 58 -5.28 -9.84 5.95
C SER A 58 -6.07 -10.65 4.93
N ASN A 59 -6.89 -11.56 5.43
CA ASN A 59 -7.89 -12.28 4.66
C ASN A 59 -9.06 -12.67 5.56
N ALA A 60 -10.15 -13.17 4.99
CA ALA A 60 -11.29 -13.69 5.73
C ALA A 60 -11.98 -14.83 4.97
N ASP A 61 -13.04 -15.38 5.55
CA ASP A 61 -13.88 -16.40 4.93
C ASP A 61 -15.21 -15.84 4.38
N GLY A 62 -15.92 -16.67 3.62
CA GLY A 62 -17.26 -16.39 3.15
C GLY A 62 -17.31 -15.16 2.25
N ASP A 63 -18.23 -14.24 2.56
CA ASP A 63 -18.45 -13.01 1.80
C ASP A 63 -17.25 -12.05 1.87
N ALA A 64 -16.34 -12.23 2.84
CA ALA A 64 -15.17 -11.39 3.06
C ALA A 64 -13.87 -12.00 2.48
N LYS A 65 -13.94 -13.03 1.65
CA LYS A 65 -12.76 -13.73 1.07
C LYS A 65 -11.74 -12.84 0.32
N GLU A 66 -12.12 -11.63 -0.05
CA GLU A 66 -11.26 -10.65 -0.73
C GLU A 66 -10.77 -9.54 0.22
N TRP A 67 -10.94 -9.71 1.55
CA TRP A 67 -10.56 -8.72 2.54
C TRP A 67 -9.05 -8.48 2.53
N ASP A 68 -8.64 -7.23 2.32
CA ASP A 68 -7.23 -6.83 2.35
C ASP A 68 -7.02 -5.43 2.96
N LEU A 69 -7.92 -5.04 3.88
CA LEU A 69 -7.93 -3.74 4.53
C LEU A 69 -7.18 -3.73 5.87
N SER A 70 -6.44 -4.78 6.20
CA SER A 70 -5.76 -4.91 7.50
C SER A 70 -4.38 -5.58 7.39
N GLY A 71 -3.84 -5.67 6.19
CA GLY A 71 -2.50 -6.24 5.96
C GLY A 71 -1.40 -5.41 6.60
N SER A 72 -0.33 -6.05 7.06
CA SER A 72 0.76 -5.32 7.75
C SER A 72 2.12 -6.00 7.61
N ILE A 73 3.18 -5.21 7.54
CA ILE A 73 4.56 -5.69 7.72
C ILE A 73 4.91 -5.99 9.18
N ARG A 74 4.04 -5.60 10.13
CA ARG A 74 4.13 -5.98 11.53
C ARG A 74 3.17 -7.13 11.78
N ARG A 75 3.64 -8.19 12.44
CA ARG A 75 2.77 -9.30 12.81
C ARG A 75 1.60 -8.79 13.67
N PRO A 76 0.34 -8.96 13.22
CA PRO A 76 -0.83 -8.55 13.98
C PRO A 76 -0.92 -9.36 15.27
N LYS A 77 -1.16 -8.68 16.40
CA LYS A 77 -1.29 -9.32 17.73
C LYS A 77 -2.71 -9.22 18.29
N ASN A 78 -3.28 -8.02 18.25
CA ASN A 78 -4.56 -7.72 18.89
C ASN A 78 -5.73 -7.60 17.89
N HIS A 79 -5.48 -7.60 16.58
CA HIS A 79 -6.58 -7.46 15.61
C HIS A 79 -7.58 -8.62 15.69
N LEU A 80 -7.10 -9.82 16.07
CA LEU A 80 -7.93 -11.02 16.28
C LEU A 80 -8.87 -10.92 17.50
N THR A 81 -8.67 -9.97 18.42
CA THR A 81 -9.58 -9.79 19.56
C THR A 81 -10.79 -8.92 19.23
N GLU A 82 -10.67 -8.07 18.20
CA GLU A 82 -11.77 -7.19 17.74
C GLU A 82 -12.49 -7.76 16.52
N TYR A 83 -11.77 -8.45 15.63
CA TYR A 83 -12.30 -9.06 14.41
C TYR A 83 -11.78 -10.49 14.28
N ASP A 84 -12.43 -11.42 14.97
CA ASP A 84 -12.05 -12.85 15.04
C ASP A 84 -12.13 -13.58 13.69
N TRP A 85 -12.89 -13.03 12.74
CA TRP A 85 -13.05 -13.53 11.38
C TRP A 85 -11.91 -13.11 10.43
N VAL A 86 -11.06 -12.15 10.82
CA VAL A 86 -9.89 -11.74 10.05
C VAL A 86 -8.73 -12.68 10.34
N ARG A 87 -8.02 -13.09 9.30
CA ARG A 87 -6.89 -14.01 9.36
C ARG A 87 -5.66 -13.45 8.66
N PHE A 88 -4.50 -14.03 9.00
CA PHE A 88 -3.18 -13.67 8.48
C PHE A 88 -2.39 -14.93 8.11
N ASP A 89 -2.98 -15.76 7.25
CA ASP A 89 -2.63 -17.17 7.12
C ASP A 89 -1.27 -17.44 6.46
N ARG A 90 -0.88 -16.62 5.48
CA ARG A 90 0.30 -16.86 4.63
C ARG A 90 1.06 -15.57 4.38
N PRO A 91 2.08 -15.26 5.20
CA PRO A 91 2.96 -14.14 4.89
C PRO A 91 3.73 -14.39 3.60
N PHE A 92 4.11 -13.33 2.94
CA PHE A 92 5.02 -13.35 1.79
C PHE A 92 6.02 -12.22 1.89
N SER A 93 7.22 -12.44 1.34
CA SER A 93 8.29 -11.43 1.36
C SER A 93 7.97 -10.31 0.39
N VAL A 94 8.07 -9.07 0.86
CA VAL A 94 7.97 -7.86 0.05
C VAL A 94 9.24 -7.03 0.20
N GLU A 95 9.54 -6.24 -0.83
CA GLU A 95 10.61 -5.25 -0.74
C GLU A 95 10.18 -4.09 0.15
N THR A 96 11.13 -3.59 0.94
CA THR A 96 10.94 -2.41 1.79
C THR A 96 11.89 -1.29 1.40
N ARG A 97 11.41 -0.06 1.59
CA ARG A 97 12.23 1.15 1.57
C ARG A 97 11.87 2.08 2.71
N ARG A 98 12.88 2.76 3.24
CA ARG A 98 12.66 4.01 3.98
C ARG A 98 12.18 5.07 3.00
N LEU A 99 11.20 5.85 3.42
CA LEU A 99 10.66 6.93 2.59
C LEU A 99 11.75 7.94 2.23
N ASP A 100 12.62 8.31 3.18
CA ASP A 100 13.73 9.24 2.94
C ASP A 100 14.70 8.74 1.85
N ASP A 101 15.06 7.45 1.91
CA ASP A 101 15.99 6.85 0.97
C ASP A 101 15.37 6.82 -0.43
N TRP A 102 14.11 6.43 -0.52
CA TRP A 102 13.36 6.47 -1.78
C TRP A 102 13.22 7.90 -2.34
N CYS A 103 12.93 8.90 -1.50
CA CYS A 103 12.87 10.30 -1.93
C CYS A 103 14.21 10.76 -2.50
N SER A 104 15.32 10.42 -1.85
CA SER A 104 16.67 10.73 -2.33
C SER A 104 16.95 10.05 -3.69
N GLU A 105 16.59 8.78 -3.85
CA GLU A 105 16.74 8.03 -5.12
C GLU A 105 15.90 8.63 -6.25
N ALA A 106 14.70 9.11 -5.93
CA ALA A 106 13.79 9.75 -6.88
C ALA A 106 14.18 11.20 -7.20
N GLY A 107 15.18 11.78 -6.53
CA GLY A 107 15.56 13.18 -6.67
C GLY A 107 14.49 14.14 -6.12
N LEU A 108 13.66 13.68 -5.17
CA LEU A 108 12.60 14.45 -4.55
C LEU A 108 13.13 15.15 -3.30
N ASN A 109 13.31 16.46 -3.40
CA ASN A 109 13.79 17.30 -2.29
C ASN A 109 12.67 17.72 -1.32
N THR A 110 11.42 17.69 -1.78
CA THR A 110 10.25 18.15 -1.03
C THR A 110 9.05 17.25 -1.29
N VAL A 111 8.26 17.01 -0.25
CA VAL A 111 6.95 16.34 -0.32
C VAL A 111 5.91 17.32 0.22
N ASP A 112 5.01 17.78 -0.64
CA ASP A 112 4.00 18.78 -0.27
C ASP A 112 2.90 18.20 0.63
N PHE A 113 2.59 16.92 0.43
CA PHE A 113 1.50 16.24 1.13
C PHE A 113 1.72 14.72 1.17
N ILE A 114 1.39 14.11 2.31
CA ILE A 114 1.36 12.66 2.48
C ILE A 114 -0.06 12.26 2.91
N TRP A 115 -0.69 11.41 2.10
CA TRP A 115 -1.87 10.65 2.49
C TRP A 115 -1.42 9.24 2.86
N MET A 116 -1.64 8.83 4.10
CA MET A 116 -1.18 7.54 4.60
C MET A 116 -2.18 6.98 5.61
N ASP A 117 -2.69 5.79 5.29
CA ASP A 117 -3.53 4.96 6.16
C ASP A 117 -2.91 3.55 6.12
N VAL A 118 -2.25 3.16 7.22
CA VAL A 118 -1.36 1.99 7.32
C VAL A 118 -1.51 1.24 8.64
#